data_AF-A0A5D2PC63-F1
#
_entry.id   AF-A0A5D2PC63-F1
#
_cell.length_a   1.000
_cell.length_b   1.000
_cell.length_c   1.000
_cell.angle_alpha   90.00
_cell.angle_beta   90.00
_cell.angle_gamma   90.00
#
_symmetry.space_group_name_H-M   'P 1'
#
loop_
_entity.id
_entity.type
_entity.pdbx_description
1 polymer ?
#
loop_
_entity_poly.entity_id
_entity_poly.type
_entity_poly.pdbx_seq_one_letter_code
_entity_poly.pdbx_strand_id
1 'polypeptide(L)'
;MAKRLGEVALEDLYKAGGSTISIEEATHIYQAIAASKASDPDPRRVWKEVVSRRVLKPWHPHHLHQLVYYSVYAIWDVSINGPPLYWFPSLDESKITNLGRIMEIHGPKLLGTSYKDPIESFSLFLKFSVHHPETYWSIVLEELSVVFQKSPSCILDNSNKLKPSGAWLPGAVLNIAECCLLPSTHPTKEDNSCALVWREEGRDDLDVNRMTLKELREQVTVVANAVDATFSKGDAIAIDMPMTVSAVVIYLGIILAGCVAVSIADSFAAKEIETRLRVSNAKAIFTQC
;
A
#
# COMPACT_ATOMS: atom_id res chain seq x y z
N MET A 1 -33.58 -18.94 1.23
CA MET A 1 -33.42 -17.94 0.15
C MET A 1 -33.51 -16.58 0.79
N ALA A 2 -32.56 -15.68 0.55
CA ALA A 2 -32.69 -14.30 0.98
C ALA A 2 -33.90 -13.67 0.25
N LYS A 3 -34.68 -12.83 0.95
CA LYS A 3 -35.73 -12.03 0.32
C LYS A 3 -35.10 -11.16 -0.76
N ARG A 4 -35.75 -11.01 -1.91
CA ARG A 4 -35.30 -10.03 -2.90
C ARG A 4 -35.51 -8.63 -2.35
N LEU A 5 -34.73 -7.64 -2.81
CA LEU A 5 -34.87 -6.26 -2.37
C LEU A 5 -36.30 -5.70 -2.51
N GLY A 6 -37.10 -6.18 -3.47
CA GLY A 6 -38.52 -5.79 -3.63
C GLY A 6 -39.50 -6.48 -2.67
N GLU A 7 -39.04 -7.49 -1.92
CA GLU A 7 -39.82 -8.28 -0.96
C GLU A 7 -39.47 -7.90 0.49
N VAL A 8 -38.42 -7.10 0.70
CA VAL A 8 -38.05 -6.55 2.00
C VAL A 8 -38.99 -5.40 2.33
N ALA A 9 -39.82 -5.57 3.35
CA ALA A 9 -40.71 -4.53 3.83
C ALA A 9 -40.07 -3.71 4.96
N LEU A 10 -40.67 -2.58 5.31
CA LEU A 10 -40.23 -1.74 6.43
C LEU A 10 -40.19 -2.53 7.75
N GLU A 11 -41.16 -3.43 7.95
CA GLU A 11 -41.26 -4.28 9.13
C GLU A 11 -40.09 -5.26 9.23
N ASP A 12 -39.58 -5.75 8.09
CA ASP A 12 -38.42 -6.65 8.06
C ASP A 12 -37.16 -5.92 8.53
N LEU A 13 -36.95 -4.68 8.06
CA LEU A 13 -35.83 -3.83 8.47
C LEU A 13 -35.93 -3.45 9.94
N TYR A 14 -37.11 -3.04 10.40
CA TYR A 14 -37.33 -2.70 11.81
C TYR A 14 -37.10 -3.92 12.72
N LYS A 15 -37.62 -5.08 12.36
CA LYS A 15 -37.38 -6.33 13.10
C LYS A 15 -35.91 -6.74 13.08
N ALA A 16 -35.23 -6.58 11.94
CA ALA A 16 -33.80 -6.85 11.82
C ALA A 16 -32.93 -5.78 12.51
N GLY A 17 -33.45 -4.61 12.83
CA GLY A 17 -32.78 -3.63 13.65
C GLY A 17 -33.00 -3.80 15.15
N GLY A 18 -33.95 -4.66 15.57
CA GLY A 18 -34.23 -4.92 16.97
C GLY A 18 -34.48 -3.65 17.79
N SER A 19 -33.97 -3.60 19.01
CA SER A 19 -34.09 -2.42 19.89
C SER A 19 -33.09 -1.31 19.59
N THR A 20 -32.22 -1.47 18.58
CA THR A 20 -31.11 -0.55 18.30
C THR A 20 -31.39 0.46 17.19
N ILE A 21 -32.50 0.32 16.46
CA ILE A 21 -32.91 1.32 15.47
C ILE A 21 -34.34 1.78 15.73
N SER A 22 -34.63 3.05 15.44
CA SER A 22 -35.99 3.59 15.46
C SER A 22 -36.76 3.23 14.20
N ILE A 23 -38.10 3.38 14.23
CA ILE A 23 -38.93 3.23 13.03
C ILE A 23 -38.59 4.28 11.96
N GLU A 24 -38.15 5.47 12.38
CA GLU A 24 -37.71 6.55 11.50
C GLU A 24 -36.40 6.17 10.79
N GLU A 25 -35.45 5.59 11.51
CA GLU A 25 -34.20 5.07 10.93
C GLU A 25 -34.47 3.91 9.97
N ALA A 26 -35.34 2.95 10.33
CA ALA A 26 -35.75 1.88 9.44
C ALA A 26 -36.43 2.43 8.16
N THR A 27 -37.22 3.50 8.29
CA THR A 27 -37.88 4.18 7.16
C THR A 27 -36.86 4.86 6.26
N HIS A 28 -35.87 5.53 6.84
CA HIS A 28 -34.77 6.13 6.09
C HIS A 28 -33.98 5.08 5.31
N ILE A 29 -33.67 3.94 5.94
CA ILE A 29 -32.99 2.81 5.29
C ILE A 29 -33.81 2.29 4.11
N TYR A 30 -35.10 2.05 4.32
CA TYR A 30 -36.03 1.56 3.30
C TYR A 30 -36.10 2.51 2.09
N GLN A 31 -36.30 3.81 2.34
CA GLN A 31 -36.39 4.83 1.28
C GLN A 31 -35.08 4.97 0.50
N ALA A 32 -33.93 4.93 1.18
CA ALA A 32 -32.63 5.01 0.53
C ALA A 32 -32.41 3.82 -0.41
N ILE A 33 -32.70 2.60 0.05
CA ILE A 33 -32.61 1.37 -0.75
C ILE A 33 -33.55 1.45 -1.97
N ALA A 34 -34.80 1.87 -1.77
CA ALA A 34 -35.79 2.00 -2.84
C ALA A 34 -35.35 3.04 -3.90
N ALA A 35 -34.82 4.18 -3.46
CA ALA A 35 -34.30 5.22 -4.35
C ALA A 35 -33.08 4.74 -5.15
N SER A 36 -32.14 4.03 -4.52
CA SER A 36 -30.97 3.45 -5.20
C SER A 36 -31.39 2.48 -6.30
N LYS A 37 -32.33 1.57 -6.00
CA LYS A 37 -32.87 0.61 -6.98
C LYS A 37 -33.61 1.29 -8.13
N ALA A 38 -34.37 2.35 -7.85
CA ALA A 38 -35.10 3.09 -8.88
C ALA A 38 -34.15 3.81 -9.86
N SER A 39 -32.96 4.21 -9.39
CA SER A 39 -31.94 4.85 -10.22
C SER A 39 -31.22 3.87 -11.15
N ASP A 40 -30.78 2.72 -10.62
CA ASP A 40 -30.10 1.68 -11.39
C ASP A 40 -30.34 0.31 -10.71
N PRO A 41 -30.98 -0.65 -11.39
CA PRO A 41 -31.29 -1.94 -10.79
C PRO A 41 -30.08 -2.89 -10.68
N ASP A 42 -28.89 -2.58 -11.22
CA ASP A 42 -27.70 -3.43 -11.05
C ASP A 42 -27.36 -3.53 -9.55
N PRO A 43 -27.32 -4.76 -8.96
CA PRO A 43 -27.00 -4.96 -7.55
C PRO A 43 -25.70 -4.28 -7.08
N ARG A 44 -24.69 -4.16 -7.95
CA ARG A 44 -23.43 -3.45 -7.63
C ARG A 44 -23.67 -1.96 -7.43
N ARG A 45 -24.48 -1.35 -8.29
CA ARG A 45 -24.79 0.08 -8.24
C ARG A 45 -25.71 0.39 -7.07
N VAL A 46 -26.70 -0.45 -6.81
CA VAL A 46 -27.55 -0.37 -5.61
C VAL A 46 -26.71 -0.45 -4.33
N TRP A 47 -25.86 -1.48 -4.20
CA TRP A 47 -25.03 -1.64 -3.00
C TRP A 47 -24.05 -0.48 -2.82
N LYS A 48 -23.41 -0.04 -3.91
CA LYS A 48 -22.49 1.12 -3.89
C LYS A 48 -23.19 2.38 -3.38
N GLU A 49 -24.42 2.65 -3.80
CA GLU A 49 -25.17 3.81 -3.37
C GLU A 49 -25.60 3.72 -1.89
N VAL A 50 -26.06 2.54 -1.45
CA VAL A 50 -26.41 2.28 -0.04
C VAL A 50 -25.20 2.50 0.90
N VAL A 51 -24.02 2.03 0.49
CA VAL A 51 -22.77 2.21 1.24
C VAL A 51 -22.33 3.69 1.21
N SER A 52 -22.39 4.34 0.04
CA SER A 52 -21.95 5.74 -0.13
C SER A 52 -22.79 6.71 0.71
N ARG A 53 -24.09 6.46 0.82
CA ARG A 53 -25.00 7.23 1.68
C ARG A 53 -24.83 6.95 3.18
N ARG A 54 -23.98 5.98 3.56
CA ARG A 54 -23.75 5.55 4.96
C ARG A 54 -25.06 5.23 5.68
N VAL A 55 -25.97 4.55 4.98
CA VAL A 55 -27.32 4.22 5.45
C VAL A 55 -27.27 3.21 6.59
N LEU A 56 -26.31 2.28 6.54
CA LEU A 56 -26.01 1.34 7.60
C LEU A 56 -24.83 1.86 8.44
N LYS A 57 -24.97 1.85 9.77
CA LYS A 57 -23.97 2.34 10.71
C LYS A 57 -23.24 1.18 11.41
N PRO A 58 -21.98 1.35 11.86
CA PRO A 58 -21.23 0.27 12.51
C PRO A 58 -21.88 -0.31 13.78
N TRP A 59 -22.71 0.48 14.46
CA TRP A 59 -23.44 0.06 15.67
C TRP A 59 -24.78 -0.62 15.36
N HIS A 60 -25.21 -0.67 14.09
CA HIS A 60 -26.42 -1.42 13.75
C HIS A 60 -26.17 -2.93 13.94
N PRO A 61 -27.22 -3.71 14.23
CA PRO A 61 -27.05 -5.15 14.42
C PRO A 61 -26.60 -5.85 13.15
N HIS A 62 -25.73 -6.84 13.30
CA HIS A 62 -25.19 -7.59 12.18
C HIS A 62 -26.27 -8.19 11.27
N HIS A 63 -27.39 -8.64 11.84
CA HIS A 63 -28.49 -9.21 11.05
C HIS A 63 -29.21 -8.19 10.17
N LEU A 64 -29.23 -6.89 10.54
CA LEU A 64 -29.71 -5.81 9.66
C LEU A 64 -28.78 -5.65 8.45
N HIS A 65 -27.47 -5.64 8.67
CA HIS A 65 -26.48 -5.57 7.60
C HIS A 65 -26.63 -6.75 6.63
N GLN A 66 -26.76 -7.97 7.17
CA GLN A 66 -26.96 -9.18 6.38
C GLN A 66 -28.26 -9.12 5.57
N LEU A 67 -29.37 -8.71 6.20
CA LEU A 67 -30.65 -8.60 5.52
C LEU A 67 -30.53 -7.68 4.30
N VAL A 68 -30.01 -6.47 4.46
CA VAL A 68 -29.88 -5.53 3.33
C VAL A 68 -28.93 -6.07 2.28
N TYR A 69 -27.74 -6.53 2.67
CA TYR A 69 -26.72 -7.03 1.74
C TYR A 69 -27.22 -8.20 0.89
N TYR A 70 -27.73 -9.26 1.52
CA TYR A 70 -28.22 -10.43 0.81
C TYR A 70 -29.48 -10.15 -0.01
N SER A 71 -30.26 -9.13 0.37
CA SER A 71 -31.43 -8.73 -0.41
C SER A 71 -31.05 -7.96 -1.68
N VAL A 72 -29.98 -7.14 -1.62
CA VAL A 72 -29.43 -6.46 -2.80
C VAL A 72 -28.86 -7.48 -3.78
N TYR A 73 -28.08 -8.44 -3.27
CA TYR A 73 -27.45 -9.47 -4.09
C TYR A 73 -28.29 -10.75 -4.25
N ALA A 74 -29.61 -10.72 -3.98
CA ALA A 74 -30.47 -11.90 -3.97
C ALA A 74 -30.51 -12.64 -5.33
N ILE A 75 -30.27 -11.93 -6.44
CA ILE A 75 -30.22 -12.47 -7.81
C ILE A 75 -28.80 -12.49 -8.39
N TRP A 76 -27.78 -12.36 -7.54
CA TRP A 76 -26.38 -12.30 -7.97
C TRP A 76 -25.89 -13.67 -8.43
N ASP A 77 -25.48 -13.76 -9.69
CA ASP A 77 -24.85 -14.97 -10.22
C ASP A 77 -23.34 -14.93 -9.95
N VAL A 78 -22.91 -15.72 -8.97
CA VAL A 78 -21.50 -15.84 -8.55
C VAL A 78 -20.65 -16.53 -9.62
N SER A 79 -21.22 -17.43 -10.43
CA SER A 79 -20.49 -18.15 -11.46
C SER A 79 -20.06 -17.24 -12.62
N ILE A 80 -20.87 -16.22 -12.91
CA ILE A 80 -20.62 -15.25 -13.96
C ILE A 80 -19.82 -14.05 -13.43
N ASN A 81 -20.22 -13.52 -12.28
CA ASN A 81 -19.72 -12.21 -11.80
C ASN A 81 -18.67 -12.31 -10.68
N GLY A 82 -18.37 -13.53 -10.21
CA GLY A 82 -17.54 -13.73 -9.03
C GLY A 82 -18.25 -13.38 -7.72
N PRO A 83 -17.52 -13.30 -6.60
CA PRO A 83 -18.12 -13.01 -5.30
C PRO A 83 -18.72 -11.59 -5.26
N PRO A 84 -19.90 -11.40 -4.63
CA PRO A 84 -20.50 -10.09 -4.47
C PRO A 84 -19.61 -9.16 -3.62
N LEU A 85 -19.52 -7.90 -4.04
CA LEU A 85 -18.62 -6.93 -3.41
C LEU A 85 -19.22 -6.40 -2.10
N TYR A 86 -18.44 -6.41 -1.02
CA TYR A 86 -18.90 -5.95 0.29
C TYR A 86 -18.68 -4.46 0.52
N TRP A 87 -17.63 -3.88 -0.05
CA TRP A 87 -17.22 -2.52 0.21
C TRP A 87 -16.79 -1.83 -1.07
N PHE A 88 -17.03 -0.53 -1.13
CA PHE A 88 -16.56 0.34 -2.19
C PHE A 88 -15.92 1.56 -1.56
N PRO A 89 -14.76 2.01 -2.07
CA PRO A 89 -14.23 3.30 -1.65
C PRO A 89 -15.16 4.39 -2.14
N SER A 90 -15.31 5.45 -1.34
CA SER A 90 -15.94 6.67 -1.86
C SER A 90 -15.06 7.28 -2.95
N LEU A 91 -15.68 8.10 -3.81
CA LEU A 91 -14.93 8.84 -4.82
C LEU A 91 -13.90 9.79 -4.18
N ASP A 92 -14.30 10.48 -3.10
CA ASP A 92 -13.42 11.40 -2.37
C ASP A 92 -12.20 10.68 -1.77
N GLU A 93 -12.41 9.54 -1.10
CA GLU A 93 -11.31 8.73 -0.58
C GLU A 93 -10.41 8.22 -1.71
N SER A 94 -11.00 7.78 -2.82
CA SER A 94 -10.25 7.26 -3.97
C SER A 94 -9.31 8.31 -4.53
N LYS A 95 -9.77 9.57 -4.66
CA LYS A 95 -8.98 10.69 -5.18
C LYS A 95 -7.79 11.07 -4.32
N ILE A 96 -7.88 10.91 -3.00
CA ILE A 96 -6.79 11.28 -2.08
C ILE A 96 -5.75 10.16 -1.87
N THR A 97 -6.02 8.93 -2.32
CA THR A 97 -5.01 7.87 -2.32
C THR A 97 -3.80 8.27 -3.18
N ASN A 98 -2.62 7.68 -2.93
CA ASN A 98 -1.43 7.97 -3.74
C ASN A 98 -1.67 7.72 -5.24
N LEU A 99 -2.26 6.58 -5.59
CA LEU A 99 -2.60 6.28 -6.99
C LEU A 99 -3.71 7.20 -7.51
N GLY A 100 -4.71 7.52 -6.69
CA GLY A 100 -5.78 8.44 -7.06
C GLY A 100 -5.28 9.84 -7.39
N ARG A 101 -4.34 10.37 -6.60
CA ARG A 101 -3.70 11.66 -6.89
C ARG A 101 -2.94 11.63 -8.21
N ILE A 102 -2.15 10.58 -8.47
CA ILE A 102 -1.47 10.38 -9.76
C ILE A 102 -2.49 10.34 -10.91
N MET A 103 -3.59 9.59 -10.74
CA MET A 103 -4.63 9.48 -11.75
C MET A 103 -5.37 10.80 -11.99
N GLU A 104 -5.68 11.58 -10.95
CA GLU A 104 -6.31 12.89 -11.11
C GLU A 104 -5.38 13.89 -11.82
N ILE A 105 -4.08 13.87 -11.50
CA ILE A 105 -3.09 14.79 -12.08
C ILE A 105 -2.77 14.41 -13.54
N HIS A 106 -2.52 13.13 -13.81
CA HIS A 106 -2.00 12.69 -15.11
C HIS A 106 -3.08 12.05 -16.00
N GLY A 107 -4.13 11.46 -15.44
CA GLY A 107 -5.19 10.76 -16.16
C GLY A 107 -5.82 11.56 -17.28
N PRO A 108 -6.21 12.84 -17.08
CA PRO A 108 -6.76 13.67 -18.16
C PRO A 108 -5.79 13.83 -19.35
N LYS A 109 -4.48 13.91 -19.09
CA LYS A 109 -3.44 14.01 -20.13
C LYS A 109 -3.17 12.66 -20.80
N LEU A 110 -3.16 11.57 -20.04
CA LEU A 110 -2.79 10.24 -20.51
C LEU A 110 -3.94 9.52 -21.23
N LEU A 111 -5.17 9.69 -20.74
CA LEU A 111 -6.36 8.98 -21.21
C LEU A 111 -7.36 9.91 -21.93
N GLY A 112 -7.11 11.22 -21.95
CA GLY A 112 -7.95 12.20 -22.63
C GLY A 112 -9.38 12.22 -22.09
N THR A 113 -10.35 12.30 -23.00
CA THR A 113 -11.79 12.30 -22.68
C THR A 113 -12.29 10.99 -22.08
N SER A 114 -11.49 9.92 -22.12
CA SER A 114 -11.83 8.64 -21.49
C SER A 114 -11.53 8.64 -19.98
N TYR A 115 -10.78 9.62 -19.48
CA TYR A 115 -10.63 9.81 -18.04
C TYR A 115 -11.91 10.37 -17.44
N LYS A 116 -12.39 9.75 -16.36
CA LYS A 116 -13.53 10.22 -15.58
C LYS A 116 -13.14 10.44 -14.13
N ASP A 117 -12.70 9.38 -13.48
CA ASP A 117 -12.29 9.36 -12.08
C ASP A 117 -11.42 8.14 -11.78
N PRO A 118 -10.75 8.08 -10.61
CA PRO A 118 -9.84 7.00 -10.29
C PRO A 118 -10.48 5.62 -10.24
N ILE A 119 -11.79 5.52 -9.96
CA ILE A 119 -12.50 4.25 -9.85
C ILE A 119 -12.88 3.76 -11.25
N GLU A 120 -13.60 4.56 -12.02
CA GLU A 120 -14.10 4.17 -13.35
C GLU A 120 -12.95 4.03 -14.38
N SER A 121 -11.91 4.85 -14.24
CA SER A 121 -10.77 4.84 -15.18
C SER A 121 -9.62 3.91 -14.76
N PHE A 122 -9.68 3.25 -13.59
CA PHE A 122 -8.59 2.38 -13.10
C PHE A 122 -8.17 1.33 -14.13
N SER A 123 -9.14 0.62 -14.71
CA SER A 123 -8.85 -0.44 -15.69
C SER A 123 -8.17 0.09 -16.95
N LEU A 124 -8.52 1.32 -17.37
CA LEU A 124 -7.91 1.94 -18.54
C LEU A 124 -6.50 2.44 -18.21
N PHE A 125 -6.31 3.02 -17.02
CA PHE A 125 -5.00 3.44 -16.53
C PHE A 125 -4.04 2.27 -16.32
N LEU A 126 -4.53 1.12 -15.82
CA LEU A 126 -3.77 -0.12 -15.72
C LEU A 126 -3.36 -0.64 -17.11
N LYS A 127 -4.26 -0.60 -18.09
CA LYS A 127 -3.89 -0.94 -19.48
C LYS A 127 -2.81 0.02 -19.99
N PHE A 128 -2.94 1.31 -19.71
CA PHE A 128 -1.95 2.31 -20.09
C PHE A 128 -0.57 2.00 -19.46
N SER A 129 -0.50 1.70 -18.15
CA SER A 129 0.79 1.44 -17.48
C SER A 129 1.54 0.23 -18.05
N VAL A 130 0.80 -0.79 -18.51
CA VAL A 130 1.38 -1.97 -19.16
C VAL A 130 1.90 -1.66 -20.57
N HIS A 131 1.14 -0.88 -21.36
CA HIS A 131 1.51 -0.59 -22.75
C HIS A 131 2.51 0.56 -22.89
N HIS A 132 2.60 1.45 -21.90
CA HIS A 132 3.45 2.64 -21.89
C HIS A 132 4.33 2.72 -20.63
N PRO A 133 5.19 1.71 -20.37
CA PRO A 133 6.01 1.65 -19.15
C PRO A 133 6.97 2.84 -19.03
N GLU A 134 7.52 3.35 -20.14
CA GLU A 134 8.42 4.51 -20.15
C GLU A 134 7.77 5.75 -19.52
N THR A 135 6.53 6.04 -19.90
CA THR A 135 5.79 7.19 -19.38
C THR A 135 5.30 6.94 -17.96
N TYR A 136 4.73 5.76 -17.69
CA TYR A 136 4.17 5.43 -16.39
C TYR A 136 5.23 5.43 -15.28
N TRP A 137 6.35 4.75 -15.49
CA TRP A 137 7.40 4.66 -14.47
C TRP A 137 8.16 5.97 -14.29
N SER A 138 8.27 6.81 -15.32
CA SER A 138 8.81 8.17 -15.14
C SER A 138 7.98 8.96 -14.11
N ILE A 139 6.64 8.88 -14.21
CA ILE A 139 5.72 9.49 -13.24
C ILE A 139 5.90 8.87 -11.85
N VAL A 140 5.98 7.55 -11.75
CA VAL A 140 6.14 6.86 -10.46
C VAL A 140 7.47 7.20 -9.78
N LEU A 141 8.57 7.25 -10.53
CA LEU A 141 9.89 7.60 -9.99
C LEU A 141 9.95 9.05 -9.51
N GLU A 142 9.28 9.96 -10.21
CA GLU A 142 9.11 11.36 -9.80
C GLU A 142 8.26 11.46 -8.52
N GLU A 143 7.11 10.78 -8.47
CA GLU A 143 6.23 10.74 -7.29
C GLU A 143 6.94 10.19 -6.05
N LEU A 144 7.79 9.18 -6.24
CA LEU A 144 8.59 8.57 -5.18
C LEU A 144 9.83 9.39 -4.79
N SER A 145 10.10 10.52 -5.46
CA SER A 145 11.32 11.33 -5.26
C SER A 145 12.60 10.50 -5.39
N VAL A 146 12.67 9.61 -6.37
CA VAL A 146 13.91 8.85 -6.62
C VAL A 146 14.96 9.77 -7.21
N VAL A 147 16.06 9.94 -6.48
CA VAL A 147 17.18 10.79 -6.90
C VAL A 147 18.23 9.93 -7.61
N PHE A 148 18.52 10.29 -8.86
CA PHE A 148 19.58 9.67 -9.64
C PHE A 148 20.82 10.56 -9.63
N GLN A 149 21.97 9.99 -9.26
CA GLN A 149 23.28 10.62 -9.47
C GLN A 149 23.64 10.63 -10.96
N LYS A 150 23.22 9.58 -11.67
CA LYS A 150 23.23 9.51 -13.13
C LYS A 150 21.89 8.97 -13.60
N SER A 151 21.17 9.75 -14.40
CA SER A 151 19.88 9.34 -14.94
C SER A 151 20.01 8.11 -15.86
N PRO A 152 18.99 7.24 -15.90
CA PRO A 152 18.94 6.14 -16.85
C PRO A 152 18.86 6.65 -18.30
N SER A 153 19.28 5.82 -19.26
CA SER A 153 19.06 6.13 -20.69
C SER A 153 17.60 5.93 -21.13
N CYS A 154 16.88 5.01 -20.48
CA CYS A 154 15.44 4.78 -20.62
C CYS A 154 14.93 4.04 -19.37
N ILE A 155 13.62 3.91 -19.18
CA ILE A 155 13.05 3.14 -18.06
C ILE A 155 13.29 1.64 -18.26
N LEU A 156 12.98 1.12 -19.45
CA LEU A 156 13.03 -0.32 -19.73
C LEU A 156 13.60 -0.58 -21.12
N ASP A 157 14.74 -1.25 -21.16
CA ASP A 157 15.33 -1.75 -22.40
C ASP A 157 14.98 -3.23 -22.61
N ASN A 158 14.13 -3.49 -23.61
CA ASN A 158 13.70 -4.83 -24.03
C ASN A 158 14.40 -5.30 -25.31
N SER A 159 15.47 -4.63 -25.76
CA SER A 159 16.19 -5.00 -26.98
C SER A 159 16.84 -6.39 -26.89
N ASN A 160 17.27 -6.79 -25.69
CA ASN A 160 17.92 -8.08 -25.45
C ASN A 160 16.90 -9.19 -25.14
N LYS A 161 16.52 -9.94 -26.16
CA LYS A 161 15.59 -11.08 -26.05
C LYS A 161 16.08 -12.24 -25.17
N LEU A 162 17.37 -12.29 -24.80
CA LEU A 162 17.91 -13.29 -23.87
C LEU A 162 17.62 -12.95 -22.40
N LYS A 163 17.16 -11.73 -22.11
CA LYS A 163 16.71 -11.32 -20.78
C LYS A 163 15.19 -11.11 -20.84
N PRO A 164 14.36 -12.11 -20.49
CA PRO A 164 12.91 -12.04 -20.65
C PRO A 164 12.26 -10.86 -19.93
N SER A 165 12.88 -10.38 -18.84
CA SER A 165 12.40 -9.27 -18.03
C SER A 165 12.89 -7.88 -18.46
N GLY A 166 13.72 -7.81 -19.51
CA GLY A 166 14.38 -6.57 -19.93
C GLY A 166 15.44 -6.07 -18.93
N ALA A 167 16.09 -4.95 -19.25
CA ALA A 167 16.96 -4.21 -18.35
C ALA A 167 16.26 -2.93 -17.88
N TRP A 168 16.04 -2.82 -16.57
CA TRP A 168 15.43 -1.64 -15.97
C TRP A 168 16.50 -0.58 -15.67
N LEU A 169 16.15 0.67 -15.98
CA LEU A 169 16.96 1.87 -15.71
C LEU A 169 18.43 1.73 -16.18
N PRO A 170 18.71 1.26 -17.41
CA PRO A 170 20.06 1.05 -17.90
C PRO A 170 20.94 2.30 -17.75
N GLY A 171 22.12 2.11 -17.19
CA GLY A 171 23.11 3.15 -17.00
C GLY A 171 22.84 4.11 -15.84
N ALA A 172 21.71 3.95 -15.12
CA ALA A 172 21.42 4.74 -13.94
C ALA A 172 22.40 4.45 -12.80
N VAL A 173 22.67 5.48 -12.00
CA VAL A 173 23.41 5.37 -10.74
C VAL A 173 22.60 6.11 -9.68
N LEU A 174 22.28 5.42 -8.59
CA LEU A 174 21.56 5.97 -7.43
C LEU A 174 21.97 5.22 -6.16
N ASN A 175 21.68 5.82 -5.01
CA ASN A 175 21.70 5.11 -3.73
C ASN A 175 20.30 5.18 -3.11
N ILE A 176 19.68 4.03 -2.86
CA ILE A 176 18.31 4.00 -2.36
C ILE A 176 18.22 4.44 -0.89
N ALA A 177 19.25 4.16 -0.08
CA ALA A 177 19.32 4.66 1.29
C ALA A 177 19.44 6.18 1.32
N GLU A 178 20.19 6.78 0.38
CA GLU A 178 20.24 8.23 0.21
C GLU A 178 18.83 8.82 -0.04
N CYS A 179 18.05 8.22 -0.96
CA CYS A 179 16.65 8.63 -1.20
C CYS A 179 15.79 8.53 0.07
N CYS A 180 16.00 7.51 0.90
CA CYS A 180 15.29 7.33 2.16
C CYS A 180 15.70 8.32 3.26
N LEU A 181 16.93 8.86 3.23
CA LEU A 181 17.50 9.67 4.33
C LEU A 181 17.53 11.18 4.04
N LEU A 182 17.55 11.57 2.76
CA LEU A 182 17.52 12.98 2.40
C LEU A 182 16.12 13.57 2.57
N PRO A 183 16.00 14.84 2.99
CA PRO A 183 14.76 15.58 2.94
C PRO A 183 14.22 15.64 1.50
N SER A 184 12.90 15.60 1.37
CA SER A 184 12.23 15.84 0.10
C SER A 184 11.05 16.78 0.30
N THR A 185 10.74 17.55 -0.72
CA THR A 185 9.52 18.38 -0.76
C THR A 185 8.30 17.55 -1.13
N HIS A 186 8.47 16.38 -1.76
CA HIS A 186 7.36 15.56 -2.26
C HIS A 186 7.66 14.04 -2.30
N PRO A 187 7.14 13.22 -1.37
CA PRO A 187 6.35 13.62 -0.22
C PRO A 187 7.19 14.50 0.73
N THR A 188 6.54 15.47 1.35
CA THR A 188 7.22 16.39 2.27
C THR A 188 7.79 15.62 3.46
N LYS A 189 9.12 15.63 3.56
CA LYS A 189 9.88 14.98 4.63
C LYS A 189 11.03 15.91 4.98
N GLU A 190 10.95 16.54 6.14
CA GLU A 190 11.94 17.48 6.66
C GLU A 190 12.84 16.81 7.70
N ASP A 191 13.96 17.44 8.05
CA ASP A 191 14.91 16.92 9.05
C ASP A 191 14.24 16.59 10.40
N ASN A 192 13.25 17.39 10.82
CA ASN A 192 12.52 17.20 12.07
C ASN A 192 11.33 16.23 11.94
N SER A 193 11.04 15.71 10.75
CA SER A 193 9.96 14.74 10.56
C SER A 193 10.31 13.43 11.28
N CYS A 194 9.31 12.83 11.94
CA CYS A 194 9.47 11.54 12.60
C CYS A 194 9.72 10.45 11.54
N ALA A 195 10.88 9.79 11.59
CA ALA A 195 11.28 8.76 10.64
C ALA A 195 11.06 7.35 11.20
N LEU A 196 11.39 7.12 12.48
CA LEU A 196 11.17 5.85 13.16
C LEU A 196 10.34 6.04 14.41
N VAL A 197 9.45 5.09 14.65
CA VAL A 197 8.66 4.95 15.88
C VAL A 197 8.83 3.51 16.33
N TRP A 198 9.28 3.30 17.56
CA TRP A 198 9.50 1.94 18.08
C TRP A 198 9.21 1.87 19.57
N ARG A 199 9.11 0.63 20.05
CA ARG A 199 9.01 0.31 21.45
C ARG A 199 9.89 -0.91 21.70
N GLU A 200 10.55 -0.93 22.85
CA GLU A 200 11.31 -2.11 23.27
C GLU A 200 10.37 -3.24 23.67
N GLU A 201 10.77 -4.48 23.39
CA GLU A 201 10.03 -5.65 23.82
C GLU A 201 9.84 -5.66 25.35
N GLY A 202 8.65 -6.04 25.81
CA GLY A 202 8.31 -6.06 27.23
C GLY A 202 8.00 -4.70 27.86
N ARG A 203 7.92 -3.62 27.06
CA ARG A 203 7.60 -2.26 27.54
C ARG A 203 6.25 -1.73 27.02
N ASP A 204 5.25 -2.60 26.91
CA ASP A 204 3.95 -2.30 26.29
C ASP A 204 3.17 -1.16 26.96
N ASP A 205 3.39 -0.95 28.26
CA ASP A 205 2.76 0.11 29.05
C ASP A 205 3.45 1.47 28.94
N LEU A 206 4.58 1.56 28.24
CA LEU A 206 5.36 2.80 28.08
C LEU A 206 5.11 3.47 26.73
N ASP A 207 5.35 4.78 26.68
CA ASP A 207 5.25 5.55 25.45
C ASP A 207 6.22 5.03 24.38
N VAL A 208 5.83 5.22 23.12
CA VAL A 208 6.69 4.87 21.98
C VAL A 208 7.86 5.85 21.88
N ASN A 209 9.05 5.31 21.60
CA ASN A 209 10.21 6.10 21.23
C ASN A 209 10.04 6.63 19.79
N ARG A 210 10.69 7.75 19.50
CA ARG A 210 10.68 8.42 18.20
C ARG A 210 12.08 8.88 17.83
N MET A 211 12.38 8.82 16.55
CA MET A 211 13.63 9.33 15.98
C MET A 211 13.29 10.15 14.74
N THR A 212 13.84 11.35 14.69
CA THR A 212 13.71 12.26 13.56
C THR A 212 14.52 11.77 12.36
N LEU A 213 14.20 12.27 11.17
CA LEU A 213 14.96 11.97 9.96
C LEU A 213 16.44 12.36 10.12
N LYS A 214 16.71 13.53 10.73
CA LYS A 214 18.07 14.00 10.96
C LYS A 214 18.86 13.03 11.84
N GLU A 215 18.30 12.63 12.98
CA GLU A 215 18.94 11.68 13.90
C GLU A 215 19.19 10.32 13.21
N LEU A 216 18.21 9.83 12.45
CA LEU A 216 18.36 8.60 11.67
C LEU A 216 19.51 8.72 10.67
N ARG A 217 19.55 9.83 9.91
CA ARG A 217 20.61 10.09 8.93
C ARG A 217 21.99 10.15 9.58
N GLU A 218 22.11 10.79 10.73
CA GLU A 218 23.37 10.88 11.48
C GLU A 218 23.84 9.49 11.93
N GLN A 219 22.97 8.68 12.54
CA GLN A 219 23.32 7.33 12.98
C GLN A 219 23.67 6.39 11.80
N VAL A 220 22.89 6.46 10.71
CA VAL A 220 23.15 5.68 9.50
C VAL A 220 24.49 6.06 8.88
N THR A 221 24.84 7.36 8.87
CA THR A 221 26.12 7.84 8.35
C THR A 221 27.29 7.29 9.16
N VAL A 222 27.17 7.20 10.49
CA VAL A 222 28.21 6.60 11.33
C VAL A 222 28.46 5.14 10.95
N VAL A 223 27.40 4.33 10.78
CA VAL A 223 27.55 2.94 10.35
C VAL A 223 28.12 2.85 8.94
N ALA A 224 27.61 3.65 8.00
CA ALA A 224 28.09 3.65 6.62
C ALA A 224 29.59 3.96 6.53
N ASN A 225 30.08 4.95 7.29
CA ASN A 225 31.50 5.29 7.34
C ASN A 225 32.35 4.17 7.93
N ALA A 226 31.87 3.49 8.97
CA ALA A 226 32.59 2.34 9.55
C ALA A 226 32.68 1.16 8.58
N VAL A 227 31.59 0.90 7.85
CA VAL A 227 31.54 -0.14 6.81
C VAL A 227 32.46 0.21 5.64
N ASP A 228 32.38 1.43 5.11
CA ASP A 228 33.19 1.90 3.96
C ASP A 228 34.69 1.94 4.28
N ALA A 229 35.06 2.19 5.54
CA ALA A 229 36.45 2.13 5.99
C ALA A 229 37.05 0.71 6.00
N THR A 230 36.22 -0.33 6.00
CA THR A 230 36.65 -1.73 6.18
C THR A 230 36.36 -2.61 4.96
N PHE A 231 35.28 -2.34 4.23
CA PHE A 231 34.76 -3.18 3.16
C PHE A 231 34.67 -2.42 1.84
N SER A 232 34.57 -3.16 0.73
CA SER A 232 34.44 -2.58 -0.61
C SER A 232 33.00 -2.66 -1.10
N LYS A 233 32.62 -1.74 -2.01
CA LYS A 233 31.31 -1.77 -2.68
C LYS A 233 31.03 -3.16 -3.28
N GLY A 234 29.84 -3.68 -3.03
CA GLY A 234 29.41 -5.03 -3.42
C GLY A 234 29.73 -6.13 -2.41
N ASP A 235 30.48 -5.84 -1.34
CA ASP A 235 30.73 -6.82 -0.28
C ASP A 235 29.45 -7.14 0.49
N ALA A 236 29.23 -8.43 0.76
CA ALA A 236 28.08 -8.89 1.52
C ALA A 236 28.34 -8.80 3.03
N ILE A 237 27.43 -8.16 3.76
CA ILE A 237 27.48 -7.99 5.21
C ILE A 237 26.18 -8.52 5.80
N ALA A 238 26.30 -9.49 6.68
CA ALA A 238 25.15 -10.13 7.31
C ALA A 238 24.65 -9.33 8.52
N ILE A 239 23.36 -9.46 8.78
CA ILE A 239 22.67 -8.90 9.95
C ILE A 239 21.89 -10.05 10.57
N ASP A 240 22.27 -10.43 11.79
CA ASP A 240 21.62 -11.47 12.59
C ASP A 240 21.19 -10.85 13.93
N MET A 241 20.11 -10.09 13.87
CA MET A 241 19.62 -9.26 14.98
C MET A 241 18.09 -9.23 14.98
N PRO A 242 17.45 -9.06 16.15
CA PRO A 242 16.02 -8.78 16.25
C PRO A 242 15.65 -7.46 15.54
N MET A 243 14.35 -7.27 15.29
CA MET A 243 13.79 -6.06 14.68
C MET A 243 13.86 -4.83 15.61
N THR A 244 15.07 -4.34 15.83
CA THR A 244 15.40 -3.17 16.65
C THR A 244 15.67 -1.94 15.79
N VAL A 245 15.65 -0.76 16.41
CA VAL A 245 16.06 0.50 15.76
C VAL A 245 17.50 0.41 15.23
N SER A 246 18.39 -0.27 15.97
CA SER A 246 19.78 -0.51 15.56
C SER A 246 19.86 -1.36 14.29
N ALA A 247 19.02 -2.38 14.15
CA ALA A 247 18.99 -3.21 12.94
C ALA A 247 18.58 -2.39 11.69
N VAL A 248 17.62 -1.47 11.84
CA VAL A 248 17.23 -0.55 10.74
C VAL A 248 18.38 0.40 10.36
N VAL A 249 19.04 0.99 11.35
CA VAL A 249 20.20 1.86 11.15
C VAL A 249 21.33 1.12 10.44
N ILE A 250 21.64 -0.10 10.88
CA ILE A 250 22.70 -0.94 10.30
C ILE A 250 22.36 -1.31 8.86
N TYR A 251 21.13 -1.74 8.60
CA TYR A 251 20.68 -2.11 7.25
C TYR A 251 20.83 -0.95 6.27
N LEU A 252 20.35 0.25 6.64
CA LEU A 252 20.49 1.44 5.80
C LEU A 252 21.96 1.86 5.66
N GLY A 253 22.78 1.69 6.71
CA GLY A 253 24.22 2.02 6.69
C GLY A 253 25.01 1.15 5.71
N ILE A 254 24.75 -0.16 5.69
CA ILE A 254 25.36 -1.10 4.74
C ILE A 254 25.01 -0.70 3.30
N ILE A 255 23.74 -0.39 3.02
CA ILE A 255 23.29 0.04 1.69
C ILE A 255 23.89 1.40 1.31
N LEU A 256 23.97 2.33 2.26
CA LEU A 256 24.54 3.66 2.02
C LEU A 256 26.04 3.56 1.65
N ALA A 257 26.78 2.64 2.28
CA ALA A 257 28.17 2.32 1.93
C ALA A 257 28.31 1.60 0.58
N GLY A 258 27.22 1.21 -0.07
CA GLY A 258 27.23 0.45 -1.33
C GLY A 258 27.59 -1.03 -1.16
N CYS A 259 27.47 -1.56 0.06
CA CYS A 259 27.58 -2.98 0.37
C CYS A 259 26.21 -3.67 0.25
N VAL A 260 26.21 -5.01 0.29
CA VAL A 260 25.01 -5.85 0.17
C VAL A 260 24.58 -6.30 1.56
N ALA A 261 23.41 -5.85 2.01
CA ALA A 261 22.84 -6.29 3.28
C ALA A 261 22.23 -7.70 3.15
N VAL A 262 22.64 -8.61 4.03
CA VAL A 262 22.13 -9.98 4.11
C VAL A 262 21.42 -10.18 5.45
N SER A 263 20.10 -9.97 5.46
CA SER A 263 19.31 -10.13 6.69
C SER A 263 19.04 -11.61 6.98
N ILE A 264 19.39 -12.04 8.20
CA ILE A 264 19.16 -13.38 8.74
C ILE A 264 18.22 -13.24 9.94
N ALA A 265 17.23 -14.11 10.03
CA ALA A 265 16.31 -14.10 11.17
C ALA A 265 17.04 -14.61 12.41
N ASP A 266 17.00 -13.82 13.48
CA ASP A 266 17.59 -14.09 14.79
C ASP A 266 17.05 -15.35 15.49
N SER A 267 15.85 -15.79 15.09
CA SER A 267 15.22 -17.03 15.54
C SER A 267 15.81 -18.31 14.92
N PHE A 268 16.74 -18.21 13.98
CA PHE A 268 17.31 -19.38 13.31
C PHE A 268 18.36 -20.10 14.15
N ALA A 269 18.37 -21.44 14.02
CA ALA A 269 19.42 -22.26 14.59
C ALA A 269 20.77 -21.94 13.93
N ALA A 270 21.88 -22.14 14.65
CA ALA A 270 23.23 -21.83 14.17
C ALA A 270 23.56 -22.41 12.77
N LYS A 271 23.07 -23.62 12.45
CA LYS A 271 23.26 -24.25 11.14
C LYS A 271 22.57 -23.51 9.99
N GLU A 272 21.42 -22.92 10.26
CA GLU A 272 20.65 -22.12 9.31
C GLU A 272 21.30 -20.74 9.08
N ILE A 273 21.88 -20.16 10.13
CA ILE A 273 22.69 -18.94 10.05
C ILE A 273 23.95 -19.20 9.23
N GLU A 274 24.70 -20.27 9.55
CA GLU A 274 25.90 -20.69 8.83
C GLU A 274 25.64 -20.87 7.33
N THR A 275 24.53 -21.53 6.98
CA THR A 275 24.17 -21.77 5.59
C THR A 275 23.97 -20.46 4.82
N ARG A 276 23.30 -19.47 5.43
CA ARG A 276 23.06 -18.17 4.80
C ARG A 276 24.34 -17.37 4.64
N LEU A 277 25.19 -17.33 5.66
CA LEU A 277 26.51 -16.69 5.59
C LEU A 277 27.35 -17.26 4.45
N ARG A 278 27.33 -18.60 4.29
CA ARG A 278 28.06 -19.29 3.24
C ARG A 278 27.50 -18.98 1.84
N VAL A 279 26.17 -19.06 1.67
CA VAL A 279 25.52 -18.82 0.37
C VAL A 279 25.69 -17.37 -0.08
N SER A 280 25.63 -16.41 0.86
CA SER A 280 25.82 -15.00 0.55
C SER A 280 27.28 -14.59 0.43
N ASN A 281 28.22 -15.47 0.78
CA ASN A 281 29.65 -15.15 0.90
C ASN A 281 29.89 -13.90 1.77
N ALA A 282 29.21 -13.85 2.94
CA ALA A 282 29.29 -12.71 3.84
C ALA A 282 30.71 -12.54 4.39
N LYS A 283 31.23 -11.31 4.36
CA LYS A 283 32.56 -10.95 4.88
C LYS A 283 32.55 -10.52 6.34
N ALA A 284 31.39 -10.10 6.83
CA ALA A 284 31.17 -9.70 8.20
C ALA A 284 29.73 -9.93 8.61
N ILE A 285 29.47 -9.87 9.92
CA ILE A 285 28.16 -10.03 10.52
C ILE A 285 27.99 -9.00 11.64
N PHE A 286 26.86 -8.31 11.64
CA PHE A 286 26.34 -7.62 12.82
C PHE A 286 25.43 -8.58 13.57
N THR A 287 25.65 -8.73 14.86
CA THR A 287 24.80 -9.56 15.73
C THR A 287 24.67 -8.92 17.11
N GLN A 288 23.71 -9.40 17.90
CA GLN A 288 23.50 -8.99 19.28
C GLN A 288 24.55 -9.63 20.21
N CYS A 289 25.00 -8.87 21.21
CA CYS A 289 25.85 -9.39 22.29
C CYS A 289 25.04 -10.14 23.33
#